data_AF-A0A453HJL2-F1
#
_entry.id   AF-A0A453HJL2-F1
#
_cell.length_a   1.000
_cell.length_b   1.000
_cell.length_c   1.000
_cell.angle_alpha   90.00
_cell.angle_beta   90.00
_cell.angle_gamma   90.00
#
_symmetry.space_group_name_H-M   'P 1'
#
loop_
_entity.id
_entity.type
_entity.pdbx_description
1 polymer ?
#
loop_
_entity_poly.entity_id
_entity_poly.type
_entity_poly.pdbx_seq_one_letter_code
_entity_poly.pdbx_strand_id
1 'polypeptide(L)'
;KSESNEWSFQKAKSAVMESIEMSNTIGLEKLQERVAEVTEMYPLCDAIALAYATVLKDCEIHCFDEGAEVKTLGGLHVIGTSLHESRRIDNQLRGRAGRQGDPGSTRFMVSLQDEMFRKFNLDTEWAVRLISRITDGEDIAIESNAVVKQLLGLQINAEKYYFGIRKNLVEFDEVLEVQRKHIYSLRQVILSGDSESCSEQIFQYMQAVVDEIILGNVDPQKVLYLALIFIYHF
;
A
#
# COMPACT_ATOMS: atom_id res chain seq x y z
N LYS A 1 -35.87 4.50 43.05
CA LYS A 1 -35.35 5.11 41.81
C LYS A 1 -34.11 4.33 41.45
N SER A 2 -34.26 3.29 40.62
CA SER A 2 -33.16 2.43 40.21
C SER A 2 -32.21 3.24 39.33
N GLU A 3 -30.95 3.37 39.72
CA GLU A 3 -29.90 3.75 38.79
C GLU A 3 -30.04 2.84 37.58
N SER A 4 -30.26 3.45 36.40
CA SER A 4 -30.23 2.71 35.15
C SER A 4 -28.84 2.10 35.07
N ASN A 5 -28.78 0.77 35.22
CA ASN A 5 -27.58 -0.03 35.15
C ASN A 5 -27.13 -0.07 33.68
N GLU A 6 -26.81 1.10 33.13
CA GLU A 6 -26.48 1.30 31.73
C GLU A 6 -25.11 0.71 31.47
N TRP A 7 -25.10 -0.33 30.66
CA TRP A 7 -23.87 -0.93 30.16
C TRP A 7 -23.19 0.06 29.23
N SER A 8 -22.04 0.59 29.65
CA SER A 8 -21.16 1.32 28.72
C SER A 8 -20.57 0.33 27.70
N PHE A 9 -20.35 0.80 26.47
CA PHE A 9 -19.73 -0.01 25.40
C PHE A 9 -18.40 -0.64 25.85
N GLN A 10 -17.59 0.10 26.60
CA GLN A 10 -16.32 -0.39 27.14
C GLN A 10 -16.50 -1.53 28.13
N LYS A 11 -17.51 -1.44 29.02
CA LYS A 11 -17.82 -2.47 30.02
C LYS A 11 -18.33 -3.75 29.34
N ALA A 12 -19.19 -3.61 28.32
CA ALA A 12 -19.69 -4.75 27.55
C ALA A 12 -18.55 -5.45 26.78
N LYS A 13 -17.69 -4.67 26.11
CA LYS A 13 -16.54 -5.21 25.39
C LYS A 13 -15.58 -5.98 26.32
N SER A 14 -15.29 -5.42 27.50
CA SER A 14 -14.41 -6.06 28.48
C SER A 14 -15.00 -7.39 28.97
N ALA A 15 -16.30 -7.44 29.27
CA ALA A 15 -16.97 -8.65 29.73
C ALA A 15 -16.97 -9.77 28.66
N VAL A 16 -17.19 -9.41 27.39
CA VAL A 16 -17.11 -10.37 26.28
C VAL A 16 -15.69 -10.90 26.10
N MET A 17 -14.67 -10.03 26.16
CA MET A 17 -13.27 -10.46 26.06
C MET A 17 -12.89 -11.43 27.18
N GLU A 18 -13.25 -11.12 28.43
CA GLU A 18 -13.02 -12.00 29.58
C GLU A 18 -13.73 -13.36 29.42
N SER A 19 -14.95 -13.35 28.89
CA SER A 19 -15.71 -14.57 28.61
C SER A 19 -15.06 -15.42 27.52
N ILE A 20 -14.48 -14.81 26.47
CA ILE A 20 -13.75 -15.52 25.42
C ILE A 20 -12.46 -16.13 25.98
N GLU A 21 -11.69 -15.38 26.78
CA GLU A 21 -10.48 -15.91 27.44
C GLU A 21 -10.81 -17.08 28.38
N MET A 22 -11.91 -16.97 29.12
CA MET A 22 -12.42 -18.04 29.98
C MET A 22 -12.81 -19.28 29.17
N SER A 23 -13.44 -19.11 28.00
CA SER A 23 -13.81 -20.23 27.13
C SER A 23 -12.62 -21.01 26.57
N ASN A 24 -11.48 -20.34 26.37
CA ASN A 24 -10.26 -20.97 25.87
C ASN A 24 -9.49 -21.72 26.97
N THR A 25 -9.70 -21.35 28.23
CA THR A 25 -8.98 -21.91 29.40
C THR A 25 -9.78 -22.99 30.12
N ILE A 26 -11.11 -22.88 30.13
CA ILE A 26 -12.02 -23.77 30.82
C ILE A 26 -12.77 -24.59 29.77
N GLY A 27 -12.55 -25.91 29.76
CA GLY A 27 -13.23 -26.81 28.84
C GLY A 27 -14.76 -26.78 28.98
N LEU A 28 -15.46 -27.13 27.90
CA LEU A 28 -16.92 -27.00 27.75
C LEU A 28 -17.73 -27.61 28.91
N GLU A 29 -17.33 -28.80 29.39
CA GLU A 29 -18.01 -29.53 30.47
C GLU A 29 -17.96 -28.77 31.81
N LYS A 30 -16.80 -28.17 32.13
CA LYS A 30 -16.62 -27.39 33.35
C LYS A 30 -17.38 -26.06 33.31
N LEU A 31 -17.54 -25.47 32.12
CA LEU A 31 -18.38 -24.28 31.95
C LEU A 31 -19.86 -24.64 32.14
N GLN A 32 -20.31 -25.79 31.65
CA GLN A 32 -21.67 -26.28 31.89
C GLN A 32 -21.93 -26.52 33.38
N GLU A 33 -20.99 -27.14 34.09
CA GLU A 33 -21.06 -27.32 35.55
C GLU A 33 -21.13 -25.97 36.29
N ARG A 34 -20.27 -25.01 35.94
CA ARG A 34 -20.27 -23.66 36.55
C ARG A 34 -21.55 -22.88 36.28
N VAL A 35 -22.12 -22.99 35.09
CA VAL A 35 -23.40 -22.36 34.77
C VAL A 35 -24.55 -23.04 35.55
N ALA A 36 -24.44 -24.34 35.83
CA ALA A 36 -25.45 -25.11 36.56
C ALA A 36 -25.36 -24.96 38.10
N GLU A 37 -24.18 -24.69 38.67
CA GLU A 37 -23.96 -24.59 40.12
C GLU A 37 -24.39 -23.23 40.73
N VAL A 38 -24.64 -22.19 39.92
CA VAL A 38 -24.87 -20.84 40.45
C VAL A 38 -26.34 -20.59 40.80
N THR A 39 -26.61 -20.49 42.10
CA THR A 39 -27.90 -20.06 42.67
C THR A 39 -27.71 -18.68 43.33
N GLU A 40 -28.26 -17.62 42.70
CA GLU A 40 -28.63 -16.28 43.24
C GLU A 40 -28.37 -15.12 42.26
N MET A 41 -27.35 -15.18 41.39
CA MET A 41 -27.05 -14.13 40.38
C MET A 41 -26.75 -14.76 39.02
N TYR A 42 -27.29 -14.21 37.92
CA TYR A 42 -27.08 -14.77 36.58
C TYR A 42 -25.59 -14.69 36.18
N PRO A 43 -24.92 -15.83 35.91
CA PRO A 43 -23.49 -15.85 35.58
C PRO A 43 -23.29 -15.43 34.12
N LEU A 44 -23.36 -14.13 33.87
CA LEU A 44 -23.32 -13.56 32.51
C LEU A 44 -22.05 -13.97 31.76
N CYS A 45 -20.88 -13.93 32.40
CA CYS A 45 -19.62 -14.26 31.75
C CYS A 45 -19.50 -15.77 31.44
N ASP A 46 -19.85 -16.66 32.38
CA ASP A 46 -19.81 -18.11 32.13
C ASP A 46 -20.83 -18.53 31.07
N ALA A 47 -22.03 -17.90 31.05
CA ALA A 47 -23.04 -18.15 30.03
C ALA A 47 -22.60 -17.68 28.63
N ILE A 48 -21.95 -16.51 28.53
CA ILE A 48 -21.37 -16.02 27.27
C ILE A 48 -20.22 -16.92 26.82
N ALA A 49 -19.36 -17.35 27.74
CA ALA A 49 -18.24 -18.25 27.45
C ALA A 49 -18.75 -19.60 26.90
N LEU A 50 -19.78 -20.17 27.54
CA LEU A 50 -20.42 -21.40 27.09
C LEU A 50 -21.09 -21.25 25.72
N ALA A 51 -21.85 -20.18 25.51
CA ALA A 51 -22.50 -19.89 24.23
C ALA A 51 -21.47 -19.69 23.10
N TYR A 52 -20.36 -18.99 23.38
CA TYR A 52 -19.27 -18.81 22.42
C TYR A 52 -18.61 -20.16 22.08
N ALA A 53 -18.24 -20.97 23.08
CA ALA A 53 -17.57 -22.24 22.86
C ALA A 53 -18.43 -23.26 22.11
N THR A 54 -19.74 -23.30 22.41
CA THR A 54 -20.70 -24.17 21.71
C THR A 54 -20.84 -23.76 20.24
N VAL A 55 -21.10 -22.47 19.97
CA VAL A 55 -21.22 -21.96 18.59
C VAL A 55 -19.92 -22.14 17.82
N LEU A 56 -18.77 -21.88 18.44
CA LEU A 56 -17.47 -22.08 17.79
C LEU A 56 -17.27 -23.53 17.37
N LYS A 57 -17.58 -24.49 18.26
CA LYS A 57 -17.47 -25.91 17.97
C LYS A 57 -18.40 -26.33 16.82
N ASP A 58 -19.64 -25.87 16.84
CA ASP A 58 -20.60 -26.15 15.77
C ASP A 58 -20.11 -25.55 14.44
N CYS A 59 -19.63 -24.30 14.45
CA CYS A 59 -19.05 -23.65 13.29
C CYS A 59 -17.80 -24.37 12.75
N GLU A 60 -16.91 -24.86 13.64
CA GLU A 60 -15.72 -25.62 13.24
C GLU A 60 -16.08 -26.91 12.51
N ILE A 61 -17.08 -27.66 13.03
CA ILE A 61 -17.58 -28.88 12.39
C ILE A 61 -18.16 -28.56 11.01
N HIS A 62 -19.07 -27.58 10.94
CA HIS A 62 -19.68 -27.18 9.66
C HIS A 62 -18.64 -26.67 8.65
N CYS A 63 -17.70 -25.82 9.08
CA CYS A 63 -16.64 -25.31 8.20
C CYS A 63 -15.70 -26.41 7.72
N PHE A 64 -15.45 -27.42 8.54
CA PHE A 64 -14.64 -28.57 8.16
C PHE A 64 -15.35 -29.42 7.10
N ASP A 65 -16.63 -29.75 7.33
CA ASP A 65 -17.42 -30.57 6.42
C ASP A 65 -17.65 -29.88 5.07
N GLU A 66 -18.11 -28.62 5.09
CA GLU A 66 -18.27 -27.79 3.88
C GLU A 66 -16.92 -27.59 3.17
N GLY A 67 -15.86 -27.36 3.94
CA GLY A 67 -14.50 -27.23 3.41
C GLY A 67 -14.04 -28.50 2.68
N ALA A 68 -14.34 -29.68 3.22
CA ALA A 68 -14.04 -30.95 2.55
C ALA A 68 -14.86 -31.10 1.27
N GLU A 69 -16.16 -30.79 1.29
CA GLU A 69 -17.02 -30.84 0.10
C GLU A 69 -16.49 -29.91 -1.01
N VAL A 70 -16.22 -28.64 -0.70
CA VAL A 70 -15.67 -27.67 -1.66
C VAL A 70 -14.35 -28.13 -2.24
N LYS A 71 -13.47 -28.76 -1.44
CA LYS A 71 -12.21 -29.33 -1.95
C LYS A 71 -12.46 -30.46 -2.94
N THR A 72 -13.43 -31.34 -2.69
CA THR A 72 -13.79 -32.40 -3.65
C THR A 72 -14.37 -31.86 -4.95
N LEU A 73 -15.06 -30.70 -4.92
CA LEU A 73 -15.56 -30.00 -6.10
C LEU A 73 -14.46 -29.25 -6.89
N GLY A 74 -13.20 -29.29 -6.45
CA GLY A 74 -12.07 -28.63 -7.13
C GLY A 74 -11.70 -27.26 -6.55
N GLY A 75 -12.33 -26.87 -5.44
CA GLY A 75 -11.99 -25.67 -4.66
C GLY A 75 -12.37 -24.35 -5.33
N LEU A 76 -11.72 -23.26 -4.90
CA LEU A 76 -12.05 -21.92 -5.36
C LEU A 76 -11.62 -21.72 -6.82
N HIS A 77 -12.59 -21.35 -7.68
CA HIS A 77 -12.34 -20.90 -9.04
C HIS A 77 -12.33 -19.36 -9.08
N VAL A 78 -11.21 -18.78 -9.51
CA VAL A 78 -11.04 -17.34 -9.64
C VAL A 78 -11.06 -16.93 -11.11
N ILE A 79 -11.93 -15.98 -11.45
CA ILE A 79 -12.03 -15.45 -12.81
C ILE A 79 -11.54 -14.01 -12.82
N GLY A 80 -10.51 -13.73 -13.62
CA GLY A 80 -10.07 -12.37 -13.92
C GLY A 80 -10.74 -11.89 -15.20
N THR A 81 -11.38 -10.72 -15.15
CA THR A 81 -12.11 -10.12 -16.29
C THR A 81 -11.26 -9.18 -17.15
N SER A 82 -10.05 -8.86 -16.68
CA SER A 82 -9.10 -7.97 -17.36
C SER A 82 -7.70 -8.24 -16.81
N LEU A 83 -6.67 -7.77 -17.53
CA LEU A 83 -5.31 -7.72 -16.99
C LEU A 83 -5.06 -6.37 -16.33
N HIS A 84 -4.36 -6.38 -15.20
CA HIS A 84 -3.86 -5.17 -14.58
C HIS A 84 -2.56 -4.72 -15.27
N GLU A 85 -2.18 -3.45 -15.06
CA GLU A 85 -0.93 -2.91 -15.58
C GLU A 85 0.31 -3.55 -14.93
N SER A 86 0.12 -4.28 -13.82
CA SER A 86 1.15 -5.08 -13.19
C SER A 86 0.75 -6.54 -13.01
N ARG A 87 1.65 -7.43 -13.43
CA ARG A 87 1.57 -8.87 -13.23
C ARG A 87 1.52 -9.25 -11.75
N ARG A 88 2.07 -8.42 -10.87
CA ARG A 88 2.00 -8.63 -9.42
C ARG A 88 0.56 -8.68 -8.93
N ILE A 89 -0.30 -7.77 -9.42
CA ILE A 89 -1.71 -7.69 -9.00
C ILE A 89 -2.49 -8.89 -9.55
N ASP A 90 -2.22 -9.29 -10.80
CA ASP A 90 -2.81 -10.51 -11.35
C ASP A 90 -2.41 -11.76 -10.58
N ASN A 91 -1.14 -11.85 -10.14
CA ASN A 91 -0.67 -12.95 -9.31
C ASN A 91 -1.30 -12.91 -7.90
N GLN A 92 -1.62 -11.73 -7.35
CA GLN A 92 -2.37 -11.63 -6.10
C GLN A 92 -3.79 -12.19 -6.25
N LEU A 93 -4.43 -11.96 -7.40
CA LEU A 93 -5.74 -12.54 -7.70
C LEU A 93 -5.64 -14.07 -7.85
N ARG A 94 -4.63 -14.58 -8.58
CA ARG A 94 -4.34 -16.02 -8.69
C ARG A 94 -4.11 -16.67 -7.33
N GLY A 95 -3.35 -16.01 -6.46
CA GLY A 95 -3.04 -16.49 -5.12
C GLY A 95 -4.23 -16.51 -4.15
N ARG A 96 -5.42 -16.05 -4.55
CA ARG A 96 -6.65 -16.24 -3.77
C ARG A 96 -7.11 -17.70 -3.82
N ALA A 97 -6.88 -18.40 -4.93
CA ALA A 97 -7.13 -19.82 -5.07
C ALA A 97 -5.93 -20.65 -4.59
N GLY A 98 -6.19 -21.92 -4.23
CA GLY A 98 -5.16 -22.91 -3.93
C GLY A 98 -4.25 -22.59 -2.74
N ARG A 99 -4.82 -22.01 -1.67
CA ARG A 99 -4.08 -21.71 -0.44
C ARG A 99 -3.71 -23.01 0.27
N GLN A 100 -2.52 -23.06 0.89
CA GLN A 100 -2.05 -24.23 1.65
C GLN A 100 -2.09 -25.56 0.89
N GLY A 101 -2.00 -25.54 -0.44
CA GLY A 101 -2.07 -26.74 -1.27
C GLY A 101 -3.50 -27.22 -1.56
N ASP A 102 -4.52 -26.45 -1.21
CA ASP A 102 -5.90 -26.74 -1.58
C ASP A 102 -6.05 -26.77 -3.12
N PRO A 103 -7.00 -27.57 -3.65
CA PRO A 103 -7.36 -27.48 -5.06
C PRO A 103 -7.96 -26.11 -5.34
N GLY A 104 -7.71 -25.60 -6.54
CA GLY A 104 -8.21 -24.32 -6.97
C GLY A 104 -7.76 -24.04 -8.40
N SER A 105 -8.47 -23.16 -9.07
CA SER A 105 -8.17 -22.82 -10.45
C SER A 105 -8.34 -21.32 -10.69
N THR A 106 -7.61 -20.80 -11.67
CA THR A 106 -7.72 -19.40 -12.06
C THR A 106 -7.73 -19.29 -13.57
N ARG A 107 -8.65 -18.51 -14.12
CA ARG A 107 -8.75 -18.22 -15.55
C ARG A 107 -8.89 -16.71 -15.76
N PHE A 108 -8.12 -16.16 -16.70
CA PHE A 108 -8.27 -14.77 -17.12
C PHE A 108 -8.96 -14.74 -18.48
N MET A 109 -10.06 -14.01 -18.55
CA MET A 109 -10.81 -13.71 -19.76
C MET A 109 -10.57 -12.24 -20.05
N VAL A 110 -9.97 -11.94 -21.19
CA VAL A 110 -9.45 -10.60 -21.51
C VAL A 110 -9.89 -10.21 -22.90
N SER A 111 -10.14 -8.92 -23.10
CA SER A 111 -10.46 -8.37 -24.42
C SER A 111 -9.37 -7.42 -24.87
N LEU A 112 -9.04 -7.42 -26.16
CA LEU A 112 -8.15 -6.40 -26.73
C LEU A 112 -8.68 -4.98 -26.57
N GLN A 113 -9.98 -4.82 -26.34
CA GLN A 113 -10.62 -3.52 -26.12
C GLN A 113 -10.51 -3.03 -24.67
N ASP A 114 -9.91 -3.82 -23.76
CA ASP A 114 -9.75 -3.43 -22.37
C ASP A 114 -8.89 -2.16 -22.24
N GLU A 115 -9.15 -1.40 -21.18
CA GLU A 115 -8.50 -0.10 -20.94
C GLU A 115 -6.98 -0.17 -20.93
N MET A 116 -6.41 -1.23 -20.35
CA MET A 116 -4.95 -1.44 -20.32
C MET A 116 -4.38 -1.48 -21.74
N PHE A 117 -4.91 -2.33 -22.61
CA PHE A 117 -4.42 -2.44 -23.99
C PHE A 117 -4.65 -1.17 -24.80
N ARG A 118 -5.78 -0.48 -24.58
CA ARG A 118 -6.08 0.80 -25.23
C ARG A 118 -5.13 1.93 -24.81
N LYS A 119 -4.72 1.98 -23.54
CA LYS A 119 -3.77 3.00 -23.05
C LYS A 119 -2.37 2.77 -23.58
N PHE A 120 -1.97 1.51 -23.74
CA PHE A 120 -0.66 1.13 -24.28
C PHE A 120 -0.67 0.92 -25.80
N ASN A 121 -1.59 1.60 -26.51
CA ASN A 121 -1.91 1.44 -27.94
C ASN A 121 -0.76 1.68 -28.95
N LEU A 122 0.47 1.84 -28.50
CA LEU A 122 1.62 2.07 -29.37
C LEU A 122 2.00 0.83 -30.19
N ASP A 123 1.59 -0.38 -29.76
CA ASP A 123 1.90 -1.63 -30.44
C ASP A 123 0.68 -2.52 -30.78
N THR A 124 -0.56 -2.21 -30.38
CA THR A 124 -1.68 -3.18 -30.50
C THR A 124 -2.22 -3.37 -31.91
N GLU A 125 -1.84 -2.56 -32.90
CA GLU A 125 -2.29 -2.76 -34.28
C GLU A 125 -1.93 -4.13 -34.84
N TRP A 126 -0.76 -4.67 -34.50
CA TRP A 126 -0.40 -6.02 -34.92
C TRP A 126 -1.27 -7.08 -34.24
N ALA A 127 -1.69 -6.86 -33.00
CA ALA A 127 -2.53 -7.79 -32.24
C ALA A 127 -3.95 -7.82 -32.83
N VAL A 128 -4.51 -6.65 -33.15
CA VAL A 128 -5.80 -6.52 -33.84
C VAL A 128 -5.74 -7.14 -35.24
N ARG A 129 -4.65 -6.91 -36.00
CA ARG A 129 -4.43 -7.53 -37.32
C ARG A 129 -4.24 -9.05 -37.25
N LEU A 130 -3.58 -9.56 -36.22
CA LEU A 130 -3.38 -11.00 -36.02
C LEU A 130 -4.69 -11.67 -35.61
N ILE A 131 -5.45 -11.03 -34.73
CA ILE A 131 -6.73 -11.55 -34.24
C ILE A 131 -7.78 -11.55 -35.35
N SER A 132 -7.94 -10.45 -36.08
CA SER A 132 -8.85 -10.39 -37.23
C SER A 132 -8.58 -11.45 -38.30
N ARG A 133 -7.33 -11.87 -38.51
CA ARG A 133 -6.98 -12.98 -39.40
C ARG A 133 -7.29 -14.37 -38.84
N ILE A 134 -7.42 -14.50 -37.52
CA ILE A 134 -7.67 -15.78 -36.85
C ILE A 134 -9.15 -16.02 -36.64
N THR A 135 -9.95 -14.97 -36.39
CA THR A 135 -11.36 -15.13 -35.99
C THR A 135 -12.35 -15.09 -37.15
N ASP A 136 -11.97 -14.64 -38.36
CA ASP A 136 -12.84 -14.57 -39.56
C ASP A 136 -14.26 -13.99 -39.31
N GLY A 137 -14.42 -13.17 -38.26
CA GLY A 137 -15.70 -12.54 -37.90
C GLY A 137 -16.60 -13.33 -36.93
N GLU A 138 -16.15 -14.47 -36.38
CA GLU A 138 -16.87 -15.22 -35.35
C GLU A 138 -16.38 -14.87 -33.93
N ASP A 139 -17.27 -14.93 -32.93
CA ASP A 139 -16.95 -14.75 -31.51
C ASP A 139 -16.25 -16.00 -30.92
N ILE A 140 -15.07 -16.34 -31.46
CA ILE A 140 -14.26 -17.48 -31.01
C ILE A 140 -13.22 -17.00 -29.99
N ALA A 141 -13.15 -17.70 -28.85
CA ALA A 141 -12.09 -17.48 -27.86
C ALA A 141 -10.71 -17.85 -28.43
N ILE A 142 -9.76 -16.93 -28.35
CA ILE A 142 -8.43 -17.10 -28.91
C ILE A 142 -7.48 -17.63 -27.84
N GLU A 143 -7.14 -18.92 -27.91
CA GLU A 143 -6.26 -19.60 -26.96
C GLU A 143 -4.83 -19.84 -27.51
N SER A 144 -4.40 -19.05 -28.49
CA SER A 144 -3.06 -19.21 -29.08
C SER A 144 -1.95 -18.75 -28.13
N ASN A 145 -0.99 -19.66 -27.84
CA ASN A 145 0.21 -19.36 -27.05
C ASN A 145 1.01 -18.15 -27.57
N ALA A 146 1.00 -17.93 -28.89
CA ALA A 146 1.67 -16.79 -29.50
C ALA A 146 1.03 -15.45 -29.06
N VAL A 147 -0.30 -15.39 -29.06
CA VAL A 147 -1.07 -14.21 -28.64
C VAL A 147 -0.86 -13.95 -27.15
N VAL A 148 -0.95 -15.00 -26.32
CA VAL A 148 -0.71 -14.90 -24.87
C VAL A 148 0.68 -14.35 -24.56
N LYS A 149 1.73 -14.85 -25.24
CA LYS A 149 3.11 -14.37 -25.03
C LYS A 149 3.26 -12.89 -25.33
N GLN A 150 2.60 -12.41 -26.39
CA GLN A 150 2.65 -11.01 -26.76
C GLN A 150 1.86 -10.10 -25.81
N LEU A 151 0.68 -10.55 -25.35
CA LEU A 151 -0.09 -9.85 -24.31
C LEU A 151 0.72 -9.69 -23.02
N LEU A 152 1.46 -10.73 -22.61
CA LEU A 152 2.39 -10.65 -21.48
C LEU A 152 3.53 -9.65 -21.74
N GLY A 153 3.99 -9.52 -22.98
CA GLY A 153 4.97 -8.51 -23.38
C GLY A 153 4.46 -7.08 -23.18
N LEU A 154 3.21 -6.82 -23.57
CA LEU A 154 2.55 -5.52 -23.34
C LEU A 154 2.45 -5.20 -21.85
N GLN A 155 2.09 -6.17 -21.02
CA GLN A 155 2.04 -5.98 -19.56
C GLN A 155 3.42 -5.64 -18.98
N ILE A 156 4.50 -6.28 -19.44
CA ILE A 156 5.88 -5.95 -19.01
C ILE A 156 6.25 -4.52 -19.44
N ASN A 157 5.84 -4.09 -20.63
CA ASN A 157 6.08 -2.73 -21.10
C ASN A 157 5.31 -1.69 -20.27
N ALA A 158 4.06 -1.98 -19.90
CA ALA A 158 3.29 -1.16 -18.98
C ALA A 158 3.99 -1.02 -17.62
N GLU A 159 4.48 -2.13 -17.04
CA GLU A 159 5.23 -2.09 -15.79
C GLU A 159 6.49 -1.23 -15.89
N LYS A 160 7.26 -1.35 -16.99
CA LYS A 160 8.45 -0.54 -17.25
C LYS A 160 8.12 0.94 -17.34
N TYR A 161 7.03 1.29 -18.02
CA TYR A 161 6.57 2.67 -18.14
C TYR A 161 6.27 3.28 -16.77
N TYR A 162 5.48 2.61 -15.92
CA TYR A 162 5.19 3.08 -14.57
C TYR A 162 6.41 3.04 -13.64
N PHE A 163 7.34 2.12 -13.85
CA PHE A 163 8.63 2.12 -13.15
C PHE A 163 9.44 3.37 -13.51
N GLY A 164 9.51 3.74 -14.79
CA GLY A 164 10.18 4.96 -15.24
C GLY A 164 9.58 6.23 -14.63
N ILE A 165 8.25 6.35 -14.62
CA ILE A 165 7.57 7.49 -13.96
C ILE A 165 7.96 7.60 -12.49
N ARG A 166 7.92 6.47 -11.76
CA ARG A 166 8.29 6.44 -10.33
C ARG A 166 9.74 6.81 -10.12
N LYS A 167 10.65 6.34 -10.98
CA LYS A 167 12.07 6.69 -10.92
C LYS A 167 12.27 8.20 -11.10
N ASN A 168 11.67 8.78 -12.13
CA ASN A 168 11.77 10.22 -12.37
C ASN A 168 11.20 11.03 -11.20
N LEU A 169 10.08 10.59 -10.61
CA LEU A 169 9.51 11.24 -9.44
C LEU A 169 10.46 11.21 -8.24
N VAL A 170 11.13 10.08 -7.99
CA VAL A 170 12.15 9.98 -6.93
C VAL A 170 13.34 10.91 -7.22
N GLU A 171 13.83 10.96 -8.46
CA GLU A 171 14.92 11.87 -8.86
C GLU A 171 14.54 13.35 -8.64
N PHE A 172 13.28 13.74 -8.89
CA PHE A 172 12.80 15.09 -8.57
C PHE A 172 12.68 15.33 -7.06
N ASP A 173 12.23 14.35 -6.30
CA ASP A 173 12.12 14.45 -4.84
C ASP A 173 13.50 14.57 -4.19
N GLU A 174 14.54 13.92 -4.72
CA GLU A 174 15.92 14.05 -4.23
C GLU A 174 16.42 15.50 -4.27
N VAL A 175 16.11 16.25 -5.34
CA VAL A 175 16.44 17.68 -5.43
C VAL A 175 15.70 18.49 -4.38
N LEU A 176 14.40 18.23 -4.21
CA LEU A 176 13.57 18.91 -3.22
C LEU A 176 13.99 18.58 -1.79
N GLU A 177 14.47 17.36 -1.53
CA GLU A 177 14.90 16.92 -0.23
C GLU A 177 16.18 17.65 0.22
N VAL A 178 17.13 17.88 -0.70
CA VAL A 178 18.32 18.70 -0.40
C VAL A 178 17.91 20.12 0.00
N GLN A 179 17.00 20.74 -0.75
CA GLN A 179 16.49 22.08 -0.44
C GLN A 179 15.76 22.09 0.91
N ARG A 180 14.88 21.11 1.14
CA ARG A 180 14.10 20.96 2.37
C ARG A 180 15.02 20.81 3.58
N LYS A 181 16.05 19.97 3.48
CA LYS A 181 17.04 19.78 4.54
C LYS A 181 17.79 21.07 4.87
N HIS A 182 18.18 21.85 3.86
CA HIS A 182 18.83 23.14 4.07
C HIS A 182 17.91 24.12 4.80
N ILE A 183 16.67 24.30 4.33
CA ILE A 183 15.69 25.19 4.97
C ILE A 183 15.36 24.75 6.39
N TYR A 184 15.18 23.45 6.62
CA TYR A 184 14.91 22.93 7.96
C TYR A 184 16.09 23.08 8.90
N SER A 185 17.33 22.95 8.41
CA SER A 185 18.52 23.23 9.21
C SER A 185 18.58 24.70 9.64
N LEU A 186 18.30 25.63 8.73
CA LEU A 186 18.24 27.07 9.04
C LEU A 186 17.13 27.37 10.04
N ARG A 187 15.94 26.83 9.80
CA ARG A 187 14.81 27.00 10.72
C ARG A 187 15.12 26.46 12.10
N GLN A 188 15.81 25.33 12.20
CA GLN A 188 16.20 24.75 13.48
C GLN A 188 17.21 25.65 14.22
N VAL A 189 18.19 26.21 13.52
CA VAL A 189 19.13 27.16 14.13
C VAL A 189 18.40 28.41 14.64
N ILE A 190 17.45 28.95 13.89
CA ILE A 190 16.67 30.13 14.34
C ILE A 190 15.79 29.79 15.55
N LEU A 191 15.18 28.60 15.58
CA LEU A 191 14.26 28.21 16.66
C LEU A 191 14.97 27.75 17.94
N SER A 192 16.16 27.14 17.82
CA SER A 192 16.88 26.53 18.95
C SER A 192 18.19 27.23 19.30
N GLY A 193 18.67 28.15 18.46
CA GLY A 193 19.94 28.85 18.64
C GLY A 193 19.80 30.10 19.51
N ASP A 194 20.90 30.47 20.15
CA ASP A 194 21.00 31.70 20.93
C ASP A 194 21.06 32.94 20.01
N SER A 195 20.68 34.10 20.56
CA SER A 195 20.60 35.36 19.81
C SER A 195 21.89 35.75 19.06
N GLU A 196 23.05 35.36 19.59
CA GLU A 196 24.37 35.63 19.01
C GLU A 196 24.62 34.78 17.74
N SER A 197 24.25 33.50 17.76
CA SER A 197 24.38 32.60 16.60
C SER A 197 23.46 33.01 15.45
N CYS A 198 22.26 33.49 15.77
CA CYS A 198 21.33 34.00 14.77
C CYS A 198 21.86 35.30 14.12
N SER A 199 22.42 36.21 14.94
CA SER A 199 23.05 37.44 14.46
C SER A 199 24.21 37.17 13.50
N GLU A 200 25.09 36.22 13.85
CA GLU A 200 26.24 35.85 13.01
C GLU A 200 25.80 35.31 11.64
N GLN A 201 24.78 34.45 11.58
CA GLN A 201 24.23 33.97 10.30
C GLN A 201 23.67 35.11 9.45
N ILE A 202 22.95 36.06 10.05
CA ILE A 202 22.41 37.22 9.33
C ILE A 202 23.55 38.07 8.75
N PHE A 203 24.62 38.31 9.51
CA PHE A 203 25.78 39.04 8.99
C PHE A 203 26.46 38.33 7.84
N GLN A 204 26.59 36.99 7.89
CA GLN A 204 27.12 36.21 6.78
C GLN A 204 26.26 36.34 5.51
N TYR A 205 24.93 36.29 5.65
CA TYR A 205 24.03 36.53 4.52
C TYR A 205 24.12 37.96 3.97
N MET A 206 24.23 38.97 4.83
CA MET A 206 24.42 40.35 4.40
C MET A 206 25.71 40.53 3.61
N GLN A 207 26.81 39.94 4.09
CA GLN A 207 28.10 40.01 3.40
C GLN A 207 28.05 39.32 2.03
N ALA A 208 27.43 38.14 1.94
CA ALA A 208 27.25 37.43 0.67
C ALA A 208 26.46 38.27 -0.37
N VAL A 209 25.41 38.97 0.06
CA VAL A 209 24.64 39.86 -0.83
C VAL A 209 25.46 41.05 -1.29
N VAL A 210 26.24 41.66 -0.38
CA VAL A 210 27.13 42.77 -0.73
C VAL A 210 28.18 42.32 -1.73
N ASP A 211 28.81 41.16 -1.52
CA ASP A 211 29.82 40.59 -2.42
C ASP A 211 29.24 40.33 -3.81
N GLU A 212 28.02 39.77 -3.91
CA GLU A 212 27.33 39.54 -5.18
C GLU A 212 27.06 40.85 -5.93
N ILE A 213 26.57 41.89 -5.23
CA ILE A 213 26.32 43.22 -5.83
C ILE A 213 27.61 43.85 -6.33
N ILE A 214 28.70 43.75 -5.57
CA ILE A 214 30.00 44.28 -5.96
C ILE A 214 30.50 43.53 -7.20
N LEU A 215 30.49 42.19 -7.20
CA LEU A 215 30.92 41.38 -8.34
C LEU A 215 30.12 41.66 -9.61
N GLY A 216 28.81 41.89 -9.49
CA GLY A 216 27.95 42.18 -10.65
C GLY A 216 28.13 43.57 -11.26
N ASN A 217 28.61 44.55 -10.50
CA ASN A 217 28.69 45.96 -10.94
C ASN A 217 30.12 46.46 -11.16
N VAL A 218 31.11 45.68 -10.78
CA VAL A 218 32.51 46.07 -10.86
C VAL A 218 33.13 45.56 -12.16
N ASP A 219 33.58 46.51 -12.99
CA ASP A 219 34.29 46.22 -14.24
C ASP A 219 35.70 45.68 -13.94
N PRO A 220 36.03 44.42 -14.31
CA PRO A 220 37.30 43.78 -13.96
C PRO A 220 38.53 44.59 -14.39
N GLN A 221 38.42 45.34 -15.49
CA GLN A 221 39.52 46.15 -16.02
C GLN A 221 39.79 47.41 -15.17
N LYS A 222 38.76 47.99 -14.55
CA LYS A 222 38.91 49.17 -13.68
C LYS A 222 39.51 48.82 -12.32
N VAL A 223 39.20 47.65 -11.78
CA VAL A 223 39.79 47.16 -10.52
C VAL A 223 41.26 46.87 -10.67
N LEU A 224 41.67 46.22 -11.77
CA LEU A 224 43.08 45.98 -12.05
C LEU A 224 43.86 47.30 -12.20
N TYR A 225 43.26 48.31 -12.83
CA TYR A 225 43.89 49.64 -12.95
C TYR A 225 44.06 50.32 -11.58
N LEU A 226 43.04 50.31 -10.72
CA LEU A 226 43.12 50.87 -9.38
C LEU A 226 44.11 50.10 -8.48
N ALA A 227 44.16 48.77 -8.59
CA ALA A 227 45.11 47.95 -7.87
C ALA A 227 46.55 48.18 -8.36
N LEU A 228 46.78 48.30 -9.67
CA LEU A 228 48.09 48.68 -10.22
C LEU A 228 48.53 50.07 -9.74
N ILE A 229 47.63 51.04 -9.74
CA ILE A 229 47.94 52.39 -9.25
C ILE A 229 48.32 52.34 -7.77
N PHE A 230 47.62 51.57 -6.94
CA PHE A 230 47.96 51.40 -5.52
C PHE A 230 49.32 50.70 -5.30
N ILE A 231 49.68 49.70 -6.12
CA ILE A 231 50.96 48.99 -6.05
C ILE A 231 52.13 49.84 -6.54
N TYR A 232 51.90 50.78 -7.46
CA TYR A 232 52.96 51.64 -8.01
C TYR A 232 53.12 52.98 -7.28
N HIS A 233 52.21 53.36 -6.38
CA HIS A 233 52.28 54.61 -5.60
C HIS A 233 52.58 54.42 -4.11
N PHE A 234 52.81 53.18 -3.67
CA PHE A 234 53.34 52.81 -2.36
C PHE A 234 54.50 51.83 -2.56
#